data_AF-A0A3A9W3V1-F1
#
_entry.id   AF-A0A3A9W3V1-F1
#
_cell.length_a   1.000
_cell.length_b   1.000
_cell.length_c   1.000
_cell.angle_alpha   90.00
_cell.angle_beta   90.00
_cell.angle_gamma   90.00
#
_symmetry.space_group_name_H-M   'P 1'
#
loop_
_entity.id
_entity.type
_entity.pdbx_description
1 polymer ?
#
loop_
_entity_poly.entity_id
_entity_poly.type
_entity_poly.pdbx_seq_one_letter_code
_entity_poly.pdbx_strand_id
1 'polypeptide(L)'
;MRREELRVTLEEIGARVHPTTIAEDAKARVAATLDHTAGRAFVAVNRAVTGVRAQIVSAEGAPRLDRLVPAALLTVGVVGLLVLSTRRRRR
;
A
#
# COMPACT_ATOMS: atom_id res chain seq x y z
N MET A 1 0.75 41.21 33.49
CA MET A 1 -0.43 40.39 33.87
C MET A 1 -1.06 39.63 32.70
N ARG A 2 -1.19 40.16 31.48
CA ARG A 2 -1.79 39.42 30.33
C ARG A 2 -1.03 38.18 29.79
N ARG A 3 0.26 37.99 30.14
CA ARG A 3 1.04 36.83 29.65
C ARG A 3 0.87 35.57 30.50
N GLU A 4 0.49 35.72 31.76
CA GLU A 4 0.34 34.60 32.68
C GLU A 4 -0.97 33.84 32.40
N GLU A 5 -2.06 34.57 32.14
CA GLU A 5 -3.35 33.99 31.75
C GLU A 5 -3.26 33.20 30.44
N LEU A 6 -2.51 33.70 29.43
CA LEU A 6 -2.33 33.01 28.15
C LEU A 6 -1.56 31.69 28.30
N ARG A 7 -0.61 31.60 29.24
CA ARG A 7 0.11 30.35 29.53
C ARG A 7 -0.82 29.29 30.09
N VAL A 8 -1.69 29.66 31.02
CA VAL A 8 -2.65 28.74 31.65
C VAL A 8 -3.65 28.24 30.61
N THR A 9 -4.14 29.10 29.71
CA THR A 9 -5.07 28.67 28.65
C THR A 9 -4.40 27.81 27.57
N LEU A 10 -3.12 28.08 27.24
CA LEU A 10 -2.34 27.24 26.33
C LEU A 10 -2.06 25.86 26.94
N GLU A 11 -1.82 25.79 28.24
CA GLU A 11 -1.63 24.55 28.98
C GLU A 11 -2.94 23.75 29.10
N GLU A 12 -4.08 24.42 29.26
CA GLU A 12 -5.41 23.81 29.29
C GLU A 12 -5.86 23.27 27.92
N ILE A 13 -5.55 23.97 26.82
CA ILE A 13 -5.79 23.47 25.45
C ILE A 13 -4.78 22.37 25.11
N GLY A 14 -3.51 22.53 25.48
CA GLY A 14 -2.44 21.54 25.28
C GLY A 14 -2.67 20.22 26.03
N ALA A 15 -3.28 20.26 27.20
CA ALA A 15 -3.57 19.07 28.01
C ALA A 15 -4.69 18.19 27.43
N ARG A 16 -5.64 18.76 26.67
CA ARG A 16 -6.72 17.99 26.01
C ARG A 16 -6.31 17.41 24.64
N VAL A 17 -5.26 17.94 24.03
CA VAL A 17 -4.58 17.34 22.86
C VAL A 17 -3.32 16.64 23.35
N HIS A 18 -3.48 15.53 24.05
CA HIS A 18 -2.34 14.69 24.38
C HIS A 18 -1.75 14.19 23.04
N PRO A 19 -0.53 14.59 22.66
CA PRO A 19 0.02 14.35 21.31
C PRO A 19 0.10 12.86 20.99
N THR A 20 0.20 12.03 22.02
CA THR A 20 0.14 10.57 21.93
C THR A 20 -1.22 10.06 21.50
N THR A 21 -2.33 10.64 21.97
CA THR A 21 -3.69 10.23 21.57
C THR A 21 -4.02 10.64 20.14
N ILE A 22 -3.59 11.83 19.68
CA ILE A 22 -3.79 12.24 18.28
C ILE A 22 -3.02 11.32 17.34
N ALA A 23 -1.77 10.98 17.69
CA ALA A 23 -0.93 10.09 16.91
C ALA A 23 -1.48 8.66 16.87
N GLU A 24 -2.04 8.17 17.98
CA GLU A 24 -2.73 6.87 18.04
C GLU A 24 -4.00 6.87 17.20
N ASP A 25 -4.84 7.90 17.29
CA ASP A 25 -6.09 7.98 16.54
C ASP A 25 -5.83 8.09 15.02
N ALA A 26 -4.76 8.80 14.64
CA ALA A 26 -4.27 8.84 13.26
C ALA A 26 -3.76 7.46 12.79
N LYS A 27 -2.96 6.76 13.60
CA LYS A 27 -2.50 5.40 13.29
C LYS A 27 -3.66 4.41 13.17
N ALA A 28 -4.64 4.50 14.06
CA ALA A 28 -5.83 3.66 14.06
C ALA A 28 -6.67 3.87 12.79
N ARG A 29 -6.85 5.13 12.35
CA ARG A 29 -7.51 5.44 11.07
C ARG A 29 -6.75 4.88 9.87
N VAL A 30 -5.42 5.02 9.85
CA VAL A 30 -4.58 4.49 8.77
C VAL A 30 -4.65 2.96 8.74
N ALA A 31 -4.56 2.29 9.90
CA ALA A 31 -4.70 0.84 10.01
C ALA A 31 -6.08 0.35 9.54
N ALA A 32 -7.16 1.02 9.94
CA ALA A 32 -8.51 0.68 9.50
C ALA A 32 -8.71 0.87 7.98
N THR A 33 -8.06 1.88 7.39
CA THR A 33 -8.09 2.09 5.94
C THR A 33 -7.31 1.02 5.18
N LEU A 34 -6.23 0.51 5.78
CA LEU A 34 -5.41 -0.56 5.23
C LEU A 34 -6.15 -1.89 5.21
N ASP A 35 -6.94 -2.26 6.23
CA ASP A 35 -7.66 -3.54 6.26
C ASP A 35 -8.67 -3.67 5.11
N HIS A 36 -9.49 -2.65 4.89
CA HIS A 36 -10.45 -2.64 3.77
C HIS A 36 -9.80 -2.56 2.38
N THR A 37 -8.60 -1.98 2.31
CA THR A 37 -7.86 -1.84 1.06
C THR A 37 -7.07 -3.11 0.74
N ALA A 38 -6.47 -3.74 1.76
CA ALA A 38 -5.68 -4.96 1.64
C ALA A 38 -6.55 -6.15 1.23
N GLY A 39 -7.74 -6.31 1.84
CA GLY A 39 -8.67 -7.37 1.46
C GLY A 39 -9.13 -7.27 0.01
N ARG A 40 -9.51 -6.06 -0.44
CA ARG A 40 -9.91 -5.83 -1.85
C ARG A 40 -8.72 -5.96 -2.80
N ALA A 41 -7.55 -5.49 -2.41
CA ALA A 41 -6.33 -5.65 -3.20
C ALA A 41 -5.97 -7.13 -3.38
N PHE A 42 -6.06 -7.94 -2.34
CA PHE A 42 -5.77 -9.37 -2.42
C PHE A 42 -6.72 -10.11 -3.37
N VAL A 43 -8.01 -9.83 -3.29
CA VAL A 43 -9.01 -10.42 -4.20
C VAL A 43 -8.81 -9.96 -5.64
N ALA A 44 -8.51 -8.66 -5.85
CA ALA A 44 -8.23 -8.12 -7.17
C ALA A 44 -6.97 -8.75 -7.80
N VAL A 45 -5.91 -8.93 -7.01
CA VAL A 45 -4.69 -9.63 -7.43
C VAL A 45 -4.99 -11.08 -7.80
N ASN A 46 -5.70 -11.83 -6.94
CA ASN A 46 -6.05 -13.22 -7.23
C ASN A 46 -6.88 -13.36 -8.51
N ARG A 47 -7.84 -12.47 -8.71
CA ARG A 47 -8.65 -12.44 -9.94
C ARG A 47 -7.81 -12.13 -11.17
N ALA A 48 -6.88 -11.18 -11.08
CA ALA A 48 -5.97 -10.86 -12.18
C ALA A 48 -5.04 -12.03 -12.52
N VAL A 49 -4.40 -12.64 -11.52
CA VAL A 49 -3.52 -13.82 -11.68
C VAL A 49 -4.28 -14.99 -12.31
N THR A 50 -5.50 -15.25 -11.84
CA THR A 50 -6.35 -16.32 -12.38
C THR A 50 -6.76 -16.05 -13.83
N GLY A 51 -7.12 -14.80 -14.15
CA GLY A 51 -7.46 -14.38 -15.51
C GLY A 51 -6.28 -14.50 -16.49
N VAL A 52 -5.06 -14.15 -16.05
CA VAL A 52 -3.84 -14.30 -16.86
C VAL A 52 -3.48 -15.78 -17.04
N ARG A 53 -3.57 -16.59 -15.97
CA ARG A 53 -3.34 -18.05 -16.04
C ARG A 53 -4.25 -18.71 -17.06
N ALA A 54 -5.53 -18.33 -17.10
CA ALA A 54 -6.49 -18.84 -18.08
C ALA A 54 -6.13 -18.54 -19.55
N GLN A 55 -5.31 -17.51 -19.80
CA GLN A 55 -4.88 -17.12 -21.16
C GLN A 55 -3.57 -17.79 -21.60
N ILE A 56 -2.79 -18.33 -20.66
CA ILE A 56 -1.45 -18.87 -20.93
C ILE A 56 -1.42 -20.41 -20.89
N VAL A 57 -2.43 -21.02 -20.26
CA VAL A 57 -2.59 -22.48 -20.17
C VAL A 57 -3.44 -22.98 -21.35
N SER A 58 -3.02 -24.07 -22.00
CA SER A 58 -3.78 -24.70 -23.09
C SER A 58 -5.00 -25.49 -22.56
N ALA A 59 -5.89 -25.95 -23.45
CA ALA A 59 -7.09 -26.71 -23.08
C ALA A 59 -6.75 -28.02 -22.31
N GLU A 60 -5.54 -28.53 -22.46
CA GLU A 60 -5.00 -29.72 -21.83
C GLU A 60 -4.31 -29.45 -20.48
N GLY A 61 -4.28 -28.18 -20.03
CA GLY A 61 -3.68 -27.80 -18.74
C GLY A 61 -2.17 -27.52 -18.79
N ALA A 62 -1.52 -27.67 -19.95
CA ALA A 62 -0.09 -27.40 -20.12
C ALA A 62 0.18 -25.91 -20.43
N PRO A 63 1.16 -25.26 -19.77
CA PRO A 63 1.58 -23.91 -20.13
C PRO A 63 2.16 -23.90 -21.55
N ARG A 64 1.75 -22.95 -22.40
CA ARG A 64 2.37 -22.76 -23.72
C ARG A 64 3.74 -22.08 -23.57
N LEU A 65 4.77 -22.88 -23.28
CA LEU A 65 6.11 -22.42 -22.93
C LEU A 65 6.72 -21.47 -23.96
N ASP A 66 6.44 -21.68 -25.24
CA ASP A 66 6.91 -20.85 -26.36
C ASP A 66 6.48 -19.37 -26.24
N ARG A 67 5.36 -19.11 -25.55
CA ARG A 67 4.85 -17.75 -25.28
C ARG A 67 5.02 -17.32 -23.83
N LEU A 68 5.07 -18.28 -22.90
CA LEU A 68 5.25 -18.01 -21.47
C LEU A 68 6.64 -17.44 -21.19
N VAL A 69 7.69 -18.01 -21.80
CA VAL A 69 9.08 -17.58 -21.52
C VAL A 69 9.31 -16.11 -21.92
N PRO A 70 8.98 -15.66 -23.13
CA PRO A 70 9.12 -14.23 -23.49
C PRO A 70 8.26 -13.31 -22.61
N ALA A 71 7.02 -13.70 -22.31
CA ALA A 71 6.12 -12.91 -21.48
C ALA A 71 6.63 -12.78 -20.03
N ALA A 72 7.18 -13.86 -19.47
CA ALA A 72 7.79 -13.88 -18.14
C ALA A 72 9.02 -12.97 -18.06
N LEU A 73 9.89 -13.01 -19.07
CA LEU A 73 11.06 -12.14 -19.13
C LEU A 73 10.68 -10.65 -19.21
N LEU A 74 9.69 -10.30 -20.04
CA LEU A 74 9.20 -8.92 -20.15
C LEU A 74 8.58 -8.43 -18.84
N THR A 75 7.73 -9.25 -18.21
CA THR A 75 7.10 -8.88 -16.93
C THR A 75 8.13 -8.67 -15.84
N VAL A 76 9.12 -9.56 -15.71
CA VAL A 76 10.22 -9.39 -14.75
C VAL A 76 11.02 -8.11 -15.03
N GLY A 77 11.33 -7.82 -16.30
CA GLY A 77 12.05 -6.60 -16.68
C GLY A 77 11.29 -5.32 -16.30
N VAL A 78 10.00 -5.24 -16.61
CA VAL A 78 9.15 -4.08 -16.28
C VAL A 78 9.03 -3.90 -14.76
N VAL A 79 8.79 -4.97 -14.01
CA VAL A 79 8.70 -4.92 -12.55
C VAL A 79 10.03 -4.47 -11.95
N GLY A 80 11.14 -5.02 -12.41
CA GLY A 80 12.48 -4.62 -11.97
C GLY A 80 12.74 -3.13 -12.19
N LEU A 81 12.37 -2.59 -13.35
CA LEU A 81 12.49 -1.16 -13.66
C LEU A 81 11.60 -0.30 -12.76
N LEU A 82 10.35 -0.70 -12.52
CA LEU A 82 9.44 0.02 -11.63
C LEU A 82 10.00 0.06 -10.20
N VAL A 83 10.46 -1.07 -9.67
CA VAL A 83 11.08 -1.15 -8.34
C VAL A 83 12.33 -0.28 -8.26
N LEU A 84 13.18 -0.30 -9.30
CA LEU A 84 14.38 0.53 -9.32
C LEU A 84 14.04 2.03 -9.41
N SER A 85 13.05 2.41 -10.23
CA SER A 85 12.63 3.81 -10.40
C SER A 85 12.03 4.40 -9.12
N THR A 86 11.19 3.63 -8.42
CA THR A 86 10.59 4.03 -7.15
C THR A 86 11.64 4.15 -6.05
N ARG A 87 12.64 3.26 -6.01
CA ARG A 87 13.79 3.37 -5.10
C ARG A 87 14.64 4.59 -5.40
N ARG A 88 14.84 4.92 -6.68
CA ARG A 88 15.65 6.08 -7.11
C ARG A 88 14.97 7.41 -6.81
N ARG A 89 13.63 7.47 -6.86
CA ARG A 89 12.84 8.66 -6.54
C ARG A 89 12.77 9.00 -5.05
N ARG A 90 13.12 8.02 -4.19
CA ARG A 90 13.09 8.14 -2.73
C ARG A 90 14.44 8.53 -2.11
N ARG A 91 15.52 8.49 -2.90
CA ARG A 91 16.83 9.05 -2.55
C ARG A 91 16.94 10.45 -3.13
#